data_AF-A0A8T5U5U8-F1
#
_entry.id   AF-A0A8T5U5U8-F1
#
_cell.length_a   1.000
_cell.length_b   1.000
_cell.length_c   1.000
_cell.angle_alpha   90.00
_cell.angle_beta   90.00
_cell.angle_gamma   90.00
#
_symmetry.space_group_name_H-M   'P 1'
#
loop_
_entity.id
_entity.type
_entity.pdbx_description
1 polymer ?
#
loop_
_entity_poly.entity_id
_entity_poly.type
_entity_poly.pdbx_seq_one_letter_code
_entity_poly.pdbx_strand_id
1 'polypeptide(L)'
;KIEELGTTISDLSSELENSKTQIKGLEGTTSESKEQSNKLTTEIQELNNKLTVTQDENTSLNSQLMELNNLLLQKDTKLQELTETMDDKEKLINAQSAHLEEVESELGELKPPELGTGGFANEERTTCPMCGSTGNAIKQIEDKTKVLSYVGHIPMYAKNHFHVENVL
;
A
#
# COMPACT_ATOMS: atom_id res chain seq x y z
N LYS A 1 -107.94 -20.00 -36.34
CA LYS A 1 -106.99 -19.61 -37.41
C LYS A 1 -106.57 -18.13 -37.35
N ILE A 2 -107.47 -17.14 -37.49
CA ILE A 2 -107.05 -15.72 -37.34
C ILE A 2 -106.64 -15.41 -35.89
N GLU A 3 -107.40 -15.85 -34.89
CA GLU A 3 -107.06 -15.66 -33.47
C GLU A 3 -105.75 -16.37 -33.08
N GLU A 4 -105.56 -17.62 -33.50
CA GLU A 4 -104.29 -18.36 -33.29
C GLU A 4 -103.08 -17.66 -33.93
N LEU A 5 -103.23 -17.12 -35.15
CA LEU A 5 -102.16 -16.34 -35.77
C LEU A 5 -101.87 -15.07 -34.96
N GLY A 6 -102.90 -14.42 -34.42
CA GLY A 6 -102.75 -13.26 -33.54
C GLY A 6 -101.96 -13.56 -32.26
N THR A 7 -102.25 -14.69 -31.59
CA THR A 7 -101.49 -15.11 -30.41
C THR A 7 -100.04 -15.44 -30.76
N THR A 8 -99.81 -16.18 -31.85
CA THR A 8 -98.45 -16.54 -32.29
C THR A 8 -97.61 -15.31 -32.62
N ILE A 9 -98.19 -14.29 -33.27
CA ILE A 9 -97.50 -13.02 -33.56
C ILE A 9 -97.13 -12.28 -32.27
N SER A 10 -98.03 -12.28 -31.27
CA SER A 10 -97.77 -11.66 -29.96
C SER A 10 -96.62 -12.34 -29.24
N ASP A 11 -96.61 -13.67 -29.20
CA ASP A 11 -95.58 -14.46 -28.53
C ASP A 11 -94.20 -14.24 -29.18
N LEU A 12 -94.14 -14.33 -30.51
CA LEU A 12 -92.91 -14.06 -31.28
C LEU A 12 -92.40 -12.62 -31.06
N SER A 13 -93.31 -11.65 -30.94
CA SER A 13 -92.92 -10.26 -30.67
C SER A 13 -92.31 -10.09 -29.27
N SER A 14 -92.83 -10.82 -28.27
CA SER A 14 -92.28 -10.84 -26.92
C SER A 14 -90.89 -11.49 -26.88
N GLU A 15 -90.73 -12.62 -27.56
CA GLU A 15 -89.45 -13.34 -27.68
C GLU A 15 -88.37 -12.51 -28.37
N LEU A 16 -88.76 -11.81 -29.45
CA LEU A 16 -87.87 -10.90 -30.18
C LEU A 16 -87.35 -9.79 -29.28
N GLU A 17 -88.22 -9.16 -28.50
CA GLU A 17 -87.81 -8.04 -27.67
C GLU A 17 -87.00 -8.49 -26.45
N ASN A 18 -87.31 -9.68 -25.90
CA ASN A 18 -86.46 -10.31 -24.89
C ASN A 18 -85.05 -10.60 -25.45
N SER A 19 -84.96 -11.23 -26.62
CA SER A 19 -83.68 -11.53 -27.30
C SER A 19 -82.86 -10.26 -27.54
N LYS A 20 -83.51 -9.17 -27.95
CA LYS A 20 -82.86 -7.86 -28.16
C LYS A 20 -82.31 -7.26 -26.87
N THR A 21 -83.03 -7.40 -25.75
CA THR A 21 -82.51 -6.96 -24.44
C THR A 21 -81.31 -7.78 -24.00
N GLN A 22 -81.34 -9.10 -24.23
CA GLN A 22 -80.22 -9.99 -23.93
C GLN A 22 -78.99 -9.67 -24.76
N ILE A 23 -79.14 -9.40 -26.06
CA ILE A 23 -78.05 -8.98 -26.95
C ILE A 23 -77.37 -7.72 -26.41
N LYS A 24 -78.15 -6.69 -26.04
CA LYS A 24 -77.58 -5.46 -25.46
C LYS A 24 -76.82 -5.72 -24.16
N GLY A 25 -77.32 -6.62 -23.31
CA GLY A 25 -76.63 -7.01 -22.08
C GLY A 25 -75.29 -7.70 -22.38
N LEU A 26 -75.27 -8.63 -23.34
CA LEU A 26 -74.07 -9.32 -23.78
C LEU A 26 -73.05 -8.37 -24.42
N GLU A 27 -73.50 -7.40 -25.22
CA GLU A 27 -72.64 -6.35 -25.78
C GLU A 27 -71.96 -5.52 -24.69
N GLY A 28 -72.70 -5.15 -23.64
CA GLY A 28 -72.16 -4.45 -22.47
C GLY A 28 -71.06 -5.26 -21.76
N THR A 29 -71.37 -6.51 -21.39
CA THR A 29 -70.39 -7.40 -20.73
C THR A 29 -69.15 -7.68 -21.58
N THR A 30 -69.32 -7.76 -22.90
CA THR A 30 -68.21 -7.93 -23.86
C THR A 30 -67.32 -6.70 -23.87
N SER A 31 -67.90 -5.49 -23.84
CA SER A 31 -67.15 -4.24 -23.78
C SER A 31 -66.34 -4.14 -22.49
N GLU A 32 -66.96 -4.42 -21.34
CA GLU A 32 -66.31 -4.40 -20.03
C GLU A 32 -65.15 -5.42 -19.95
N SER A 33 -65.39 -6.64 -20.42
CA SER A 33 -64.35 -7.69 -20.46
C SER A 33 -63.17 -7.27 -21.35
N LYS A 34 -63.44 -6.61 -22.48
CA LYS A 34 -62.40 -6.10 -23.38
C LYS A 34 -61.57 -5.00 -22.72
N GLU A 35 -62.19 -4.08 -22.01
CA GLU A 35 -61.48 -3.05 -21.25
C GLU A 35 -60.60 -3.65 -20.15
N GLN A 36 -61.10 -4.63 -19.41
CA GLN A 36 -60.33 -5.31 -18.38
C GLN A 36 -59.14 -6.07 -18.99
N SER A 37 -59.34 -6.77 -20.12
CA SER A 37 -58.27 -7.45 -20.83
C SER A 37 -57.17 -6.48 -21.28
N ASN A 38 -57.54 -5.29 -21.75
CA ASN A 38 -56.57 -4.27 -22.14
C ASN A 38 -55.76 -3.78 -20.94
N LYS A 39 -56.42 -3.50 -19.81
CA LYS A 39 -55.75 -3.07 -18.57
C LYS A 39 -54.73 -4.11 -18.09
N LEU A 40 -55.14 -5.38 -18.03
CA LEU A 40 -54.26 -6.49 -17.64
C LEU A 40 -53.08 -6.65 -18.61
N THR A 41 -53.30 -6.44 -19.90
CA THR A 41 -52.23 -6.50 -20.90
C THR A 41 -51.18 -5.42 -20.66
N THR A 42 -51.61 -4.19 -20.36
CA THR A 42 -50.69 -3.09 -20.01
C THR A 42 -49.93 -3.38 -18.72
N GLU A 43 -50.60 -3.88 -17.68
CA GLU A 43 -49.96 -4.22 -16.41
C GLU A 43 -48.90 -5.33 -16.59
N ILE A 44 -49.19 -6.35 -17.40
CA ILE A 44 -48.22 -7.40 -17.75
C ILE A 44 -47.00 -6.81 -18.47
N GLN A 45 -47.20 -5.87 -19.39
CA GLN A 45 -46.08 -5.20 -20.06
C GLN A 45 -45.22 -4.39 -19.09
N GLU A 46 -45.83 -3.65 -18.18
CA GLU A 46 -45.11 -2.89 -17.16
C GLU A 46 -44.31 -3.79 -16.20
N LEU A 47 -44.92 -4.89 -15.76
CA LEU A 47 -44.25 -5.87 -14.89
C LEU A 47 -43.08 -6.55 -15.60
N ASN A 48 -43.22 -6.89 -16.88
CA ASN A 48 -42.12 -7.45 -17.68
C ASN A 48 -40.95 -6.46 -17.83
N ASN A 49 -41.25 -5.18 -18.03
CA ASN A 49 -40.21 -4.14 -18.11
C ASN A 49 -39.48 -4.02 -16.76
N LYS A 50 -40.21 -3.98 -15.65
CA LYS A 50 -39.62 -3.96 -14.30
C LYS A 50 -38.75 -5.19 -14.05
N LEU A 51 -39.23 -6.37 -14.43
CA LEU A 51 -38.48 -7.62 -14.29
C LEU A 51 -37.15 -7.57 -15.05
N THR A 52 -37.17 -7.07 -16.29
CA THR A 52 -35.97 -6.91 -17.12
C THR A 52 -34.96 -5.98 -16.46
N VAL A 53 -35.41 -4.80 -16.01
CA VAL A 53 -34.54 -3.83 -15.32
C VAL A 53 -33.92 -4.42 -14.05
N THR A 54 -34.72 -5.07 -13.21
CA THR A 54 -34.20 -5.71 -11.99
C THR A 54 -33.24 -6.84 -12.30
N GLN A 55 -33.46 -7.59 -13.38
CA GLN A 55 -32.54 -8.64 -13.81
C GLN A 55 -31.19 -8.06 -14.28
N ASP A 56 -31.22 -6.97 -15.04
CA ASP A 56 -30.01 -6.26 -15.48
C ASP A 56 -29.23 -5.69 -14.28
N GLU A 57 -29.92 -5.06 -13.32
CA GLU A 57 -29.30 -4.57 -12.07
C GLU A 57 -28.63 -5.71 -11.28
N ASN A 58 -29.29 -6.87 -11.18
CA ASN A 58 -28.74 -8.03 -10.48
C ASN A 58 -27.48 -8.58 -11.17
N THR A 59 -27.47 -8.64 -12.50
CA THR A 59 -26.26 -9.06 -13.26
C THR A 59 -25.10 -8.07 -13.09
N SER A 60 -25.39 -6.77 -13.07
CA SER A 60 -24.41 -5.72 -12.80
C SER A 60 -23.82 -5.83 -11.39
N LEU A 61 -24.67 -5.98 -10.37
CA LEU A 61 -24.24 -6.14 -8.98
C LEU A 61 -23.39 -7.40 -8.78
N ASN A 62 -23.77 -8.52 -9.39
CA ASN A 62 -22.96 -9.75 -9.34
C ASN A 62 -21.58 -9.56 -9.97
N SER A 63 -21.48 -8.81 -11.06
CA SER A 63 -20.21 -8.51 -11.71
C SER A 63 -19.30 -7.67 -10.80
N GLN A 64 -19.86 -6.64 -10.14
CA GLN A 64 -19.13 -5.83 -9.17
C GLN A 64 -18.67 -6.65 -7.96
N LEU A 65 -19.49 -7.59 -7.49
CA LEU A 65 -19.15 -8.49 -6.38
C LEU A 65 -17.96 -9.38 -6.76
N MET A 66 -17.95 -9.96 -7.97
CA MET A 66 -16.82 -10.74 -8.47
C MET A 66 -15.53 -9.91 -8.55
N GLU A 67 -15.60 -8.67 -9.03
CA GLU A 67 -14.45 -7.77 -9.10
C GLU A 67 -13.89 -7.44 -7.71
N LEU A 68 -14.76 -7.11 -6.75
CA LEU A 68 -14.37 -6.84 -5.38
C LEU A 68 -13.74 -8.07 -4.70
N ASN A 69 -14.28 -9.27 -4.92
CA ASN A 69 -13.68 -10.50 -4.40
C ASN A 69 -12.28 -10.76 -4.96
N ASN A 70 -12.09 -10.54 -6.26
CA ASN A 70 -10.76 -10.66 -6.88
C ASN A 70 -9.78 -9.64 -6.32
N LEU A 71 -10.22 -8.39 -6.10
CA LEU A 71 -9.40 -7.36 -5.49
C LEU A 71 -9.02 -7.73 -4.05
N LEU A 72 -9.97 -8.24 -3.26
CA LEU A 72 -9.71 -8.70 -1.90
C LEU A 72 -8.64 -9.80 -1.88
N LEU A 73 -8.79 -10.81 -2.73
CA LEU A 73 -7.80 -11.90 -2.83
C LEU A 73 -6.40 -11.39 -3.18
N GLN A 74 -6.28 -10.45 -4.12
CA GLN A 74 -5.00 -9.83 -4.46
C GLN A 74 -4.39 -9.05 -3.29
N LYS A 75 -5.22 -8.37 -2.49
CA LYS A 75 -4.76 -7.65 -1.30
C LYS A 75 -4.29 -8.61 -0.22
N ASP A 76 -5.00 -9.71 0.00
CA ASP A 76 -4.62 -10.74 0.97
C ASP A 76 -3.28 -11.38 0.61
N THR A 77 -3.08 -11.75 -0.67
CA THR A 77 -1.79 -12.25 -1.15
C THR A 77 -0.67 -11.24 -0.90
N LYS A 78 -0.90 -9.96 -1.22
CA LYS A 78 0.11 -8.92 -1.01
C LYS A 78 0.40 -8.68 0.47
N LEU A 79 -0.59 -8.78 1.34
CA LEU A 79 -0.39 -8.70 2.79
C LEU A 79 0.48 -9.85 3.27
N GLN A 80 0.23 -11.07 2.81
CA GLN A 80 1.05 -12.23 3.16
C GLN A 80 2.50 -12.04 2.72
N GLU A 81 2.75 -11.62 1.48
CA GLU A 81 4.11 -11.34 0.98
C GLU A 81 4.83 -10.27 1.81
N LEU A 82 4.12 -9.21 2.21
CA LEU A 82 4.67 -8.15 3.05
C LEU A 82 5.00 -8.65 4.46
N THR A 83 4.14 -9.48 5.05
CA THR A 83 4.38 -10.11 6.35
C THR A 83 5.62 -11.00 6.30
N GLU A 84 5.74 -11.87 5.29
CA GLU A 84 6.92 -12.72 5.11
C GLU A 84 8.20 -11.89 4.96
N THR A 85 8.15 -10.82 4.15
CA THR A 85 9.28 -9.89 3.99
C THR A 85 9.67 -9.20 5.30
N MET A 86 8.69 -8.86 6.13
CA MET A 86 8.92 -8.21 7.43
C MET A 86 9.60 -9.17 8.40
N ASP A 87 9.10 -10.42 8.49
CA ASP A 87 9.69 -11.46 9.33
C ASP A 87 11.16 -11.74 8.95
N ASP A 88 11.46 -11.79 7.65
CA ASP A 88 12.83 -11.99 7.17
C ASP A 88 13.74 -10.82 7.48
N LYS A 89 13.23 -9.58 7.38
CA LYS A 89 13.98 -8.38 7.80
C LYS A 89 14.22 -8.35 9.30
N GLU A 90 13.25 -8.77 10.11
CA GLU A 90 13.39 -8.84 11.56
C GLU A 90 14.47 -9.84 11.98
N LYS A 91 14.51 -11.02 11.35
CA LYS A 91 15.61 -11.99 11.55
C LYS A 91 16.97 -11.39 11.19
N LEU A 92 17.05 -10.65 10.08
CA LEU A 92 18.29 -10.02 9.63
C LEU A 92 18.76 -8.92 10.60
N ILE A 93 17.83 -8.10 11.11
CA ILE A 93 18.13 -7.10 12.14
C ILE A 93 18.67 -7.78 13.39
N ASN A 94 18.02 -8.83 13.89
CA ASN A 94 18.47 -9.55 15.08
C ASN A 94 19.87 -10.15 14.90
N ALA A 95 20.15 -10.72 13.73
CA ALA A 95 21.48 -11.24 13.40
C ALA A 95 22.55 -10.14 13.35
N GLN A 96 22.24 -8.99 12.75
CA GLN A 96 23.15 -7.84 12.70
C GLN A 96 23.40 -7.23 14.07
N SER A 97 22.36 -7.11 14.90
CA SER A 97 22.48 -6.62 16.28
C SER A 97 23.40 -7.52 17.12
N ALA A 98 23.23 -8.84 17.04
CA ALA A 98 24.11 -9.78 17.74
C ALA A 98 25.58 -9.67 17.27
N HIS A 99 25.80 -9.51 15.97
CA HIS A 99 27.16 -9.32 15.44
C HIS A 99 27.79 -7.99 15.87
N LEU A 100 27.00 -6.92 15.96
CA LEU A 100 27.49 -5.63 16.48
C LEU A 100 27.91 -5.76 17.95
N GLU A 101 27.12 -6.43 18.79
CA GLU A 101 27.47 -6.68 20.19
C GLU A 101 28.79 -7.47 20.33
N GLU A 102 29.00 -8.48 19.48
CA GLU A 102 30.24 -9.26 19.41
C GLU A 102 31.44 -8.37 19.06
N VAL A 103 31.34 -7.59 17.98
CA VAL A 103 32.40 -6.70 17.52
C VAL A 103 32.70 -5.60 18.55
N GLU A 104 31.68 -5.05 19.21
CA GLU A 104 31.85 -4.07 20.29
C GLU A 104 32.60 -4.67 21.49
N SER A 105 32.32 -5.93 21.84
CA SER A 105 33.05 -6.66 22.88
C SER A 105 34.52 -6.85 22.50
N GLU A 106 34.80 -7.35 21.29
CA GLU A 106 36.18 -7.54 20.79
C GLU A 106 36.96 -6.21 20.77
N LEU A 107 36.32 -5.12 20.33
CA LEU A 107 36.92 -3.79 20.32
C LEU A 107 37.24 -3.29 21.73
N GLY A 108 36.39 -3.61 22.71
CA GLY A 108 36.61 -3.32 24.12
C GLY A 108 37.84 -4.00 24.68
N GLU A 109 38.09 -5.26 24.32
CA GLU A 109 39.27 -6.02 24.74
C GLU A 109 40.58 -5.51 24.10
N LEU A 110 40.51 -5.04 22.85
CA LEU A 110 41.66 -4.49 22.13
C LEU A 110 41.97 -3.03 22.48
N LYS A 111 41.12 -2.37 23.27
CA LYS A 111 41.34 -0.97 23.66
C LYS A 111 42.64 -0.88 24.47
N PRO A 112 43.64 -0.11 24.01
CA PRO A 112 44.87 0.07 24.77
C PRO A 112 44.56 0.57 26.19
N PRO A 113 45.33 0.16 27.22
CA PRO A 113 45.20 0.73 28.55
C PRO A 113 45.22 2.25 28.43
N GLU A 114 44.32 2.94 29.15
CA GLU A 114 44.41 4.39 29.25
C GLU A 114 45.78 4.70 29.85
N LEU A 115 46.69 5.17 28.99
CA LEU A 115 47.88 5.88 29.41
C LEU A 115 47.33 7.09 30.16
N GLY A 116 47.18 6.93 31.48
CA GLY A 116 46.92 8.03 32.37
C GLY A 116 47.88 9.16 32.03
N THR A 117 47.42 10.38 32.22
CA THR A 117 48.13 11.66 32.10
C THR A 117 49.41 11.70 32.95
N GLY A 118 50.36 10.84 32.61
CA GLY A 118 51.44 10.38 33.44
C GLY A 118 52.46 9.65 32.58
N GLY A 119 53.33 10.44 31.94
CA GLY A 119 54.70 10.01 31.75
C GLY A 119 55.12 9.50 30.37
N PHE A 120 54.61 10.06 29.27
CA PHE A 120 55.54 10.40 28.20
C PHE A 120 55.99 11.83 28.46
N ALA A 121 56.90 11.98 29.41
CA ALA A 121 57.71 13.18 29.45
C ALA A 121 58.38 13.28 28.07
N ASN A 122 57.90 14.20 27.22
CA ASN A 122 58.62 14.66 26.02
C ASN A 122 59.94 15.40 26.39
N GLU A 123 60.43 15.18 27.61
CA GLU A 123 61.76 15.55 28.06
C GLU A 123 62.71 14.36 27.82
N GLU A 124 62.69 13.82 26.59
CA GLU A 124 63.96 13.38 26.04
C GLU A 124 64.77 14.67 25.86
N ARG A 125 65.41 15.07 26.96
CA ARG A 125 66.13 16.32 27.17
C ARG A 125 67.27 16.32 26.17
N THR A 126 66.96 16.72 24.94
CA THR A 126 67.90 16.73 23.84
C THR A 126 69.00 17.66 24.30
N THR A 127 70.17 17.08 24.53
CA THR A 127 71.33 17.77 25.06
C THR A 127 72.32 17.85 23.92
N CYS A 128 72.66 19.06 23.48
CA CYS A 128 73.66 19.22 22.43
C CYS A 128 75.01 18.72 22.96
N PRO A 129 75.62 17.66 22.41
CA PRO A 129 76.86 17.11 22.92
C PRO A 129 78.06 18.06 22.73
N MET A 130 77.91 19.09 21.88
CA MET A 130 78.96 20.08 21.61
C MET A 130 78.91 21.31 22.52
N CYS A 131 77.73 21.71 23.03
CA CYS A 131 77.60 22.93 23.84
C CYS A 131 76.82 22.75 25.15
N GLY A 132 76.32 21.55 25.45
CA GLY A 132 75.60 21.25 26.68
C GLY A 132 74.22 21.90 26.82
N SER A 133 73.76 22.64 25.81
CA SER A 133 72.42 23.25 25.81
C SER A 133 71.33 22.18 25.82
N THR A 134 70.25 22.41 26.58
CA THR A 134 69.13 21.47 26.74
C THR A 134 67.79 22.12 26.50
N GLY A 135 66.81 21.33 26.03
CA GLY A 135 65.42 21.75 25.92
C GLY A 135 65.22 22.86 24.88
N ASN A 136 64.60 23.97 25.30
CA ASN A 136 64.12 25.05 24.43
C ASN A 136 65.21 25.79 23.62
N ALA A 137 66.49 25.59 23.96
CA ALA A 137 67.63 26.17 23.24
C ALA A 137 68.05 25.36 21.99
N ILE A 138 67.36 24.25 21.69
CA ILE A 138 67.56 23.43 20.51
C ILE A 138 66.30 23.47 19.64
N LYS A 139 66.41 23.95 18.41
CA LYS A 139 65.34 23.87 17.41
C LYS A 139 65.46 22.60 16.59
N GLN A 140 64.35 21.87 16.46
CA GLN A 140 64.21 20.75 15.55
C GLN A 140 63.62 21.25 14.22
N ILE A 141 64.28 20.95 13.11
CA ILE A 141 63.78 21.25 11.76
C ILE A 141 63.77 19.94 10.95
N GLU A 142 62.66 19.67 10.29
CA GLU A 142 62.52 18.51 9.40
C GLU A 142 63.30 18.74 8.09
N ASP A 143 64.21 17.82 7.81
CA ASP A 143 64.97 17.77 6.57
C ASP A 143 64.17 17.03 5.49
N LYS A 144 63.47 17.80 4.66
CA LYS A 144 62.62 17.28 3.59
C LYS A 144 63.38 16.79 2.36
N THR A 145 64.71 16.80 2.37
CA THR A 145 65.52 16.38 1.22
C THR A 145 65.44 14.87 0.97
N LYS A 146 65.13 14.07 2.01
CA LYS A 146 64.97 12.61 1.89
C LYS A 146 63.88 12.09 2.82
N VAL A 147 62.92 11.36 2.25
CA VAL A 147 61.92 10.63 3.03
C VAL A 147 62.60 9.42 3.68
N LEU A 148 62.46 9.29 5.00
CA LEU A 148 62.99 8.14 5.75
C LEU A 148 62.04 6.95 5.70
N SER A 149 60.75 7.20 5.91
CA SER A 149 59.71 6.17 5.95
C SER A 149 58.32 6.77 5.71
N TYR A 150 57.29 5.94 5.58
CA TYR A 150 55.89 6.36 5.47
C TYR A 150 55.06 5.75 6.60
N VAL A 151 54.13 6.52 7.15
CA VAL A 151 53.06 6.02 8.03
C VAL A 151 51.74 6.25 7.30
N GLY A 152 51.18 5.19 6.71
CA GLY A 152 50.10 5.31 5.74
C GLY A 152 50.54 6.09 4.50
N HIS A 153 49.83 7.17 4.16
CA HIS A 153 50.16 8.05 3.03
C HIS A 153 51.01 9.27 3.42
N ILE A 154 51.45 9.39 4.67
CA ILE A 154 52.19 10.55 5.17
C ILE A 154 53.70 10.23 5.20
N PRO A 155 54.54 10.95 4.44
CA PRO A 155 56.00 10.77 4.47
C PRO A 155 56.59 11.33 5.77
N MET A 156 57.51 10.57 6.37
CA MET A 156 58.32 10.99 7.51
C MET A 156 59.73 11.39 7.08
N TYR A 157 60.21 12.51 7.63
CA TYR A 157 61.50 13.11 7.31
C TYR A 157 62.46 13.06 8.50
N ALA A 158 63.75 13.15 8.22
CA ALA A 158 64.77 13.26 9.27
C ALA A 158 64.60 14.57 10.05
N LYS A 159 64.83 14.57 11.36
CA LYS A 159 64.83 15.80 12.17
C LYS A 159 66.25 16.19 12.52
N ASN A 160 66.66 17.36 12.04
CA ASN A 160 67.94 17.96 12.37
C ASN A 160 67.79 18.91 13.55
N HIS A 161 68.75 18.86 14.48
CA HIS A 161 68.74 19.63 15.71
C HIS A 161 69.78 20.74 15.63
N PHE A 162 69.34 21.99 15.75
CA PHE A 162 70.19 23.17 15.66
C PHE A 162 70.20 23.95 16.97
N HIS A 163 71.38 24.38 17.39
CA HIS A 163 71.52 25.32 18.50
C HIS A 163 71.16 26.74 18.03
N VAL A 164 70.35 27.46 18.81
CA VAL A 164 69.99 28.85 18.52
C VAL A 164 70.78 29.76 19.45
N GLU A 165 71.83 30.42 18.94
CA GLU A 165 72.45 31.55 19.62
C GLU A 165 71.51 32.76 19.50
N ASN A 166 70.89 33.18 20.61
CA ASN A 166 70.29 34.50 20.68
C ASN A 166 71.42 35.53 20.79
N VAL A 167 71.85 36.06 19.67
CA VAL A 167 72.70 37.27 19.62
C VAL A 167 71.77 38.46 19.92
N LEU A 168 72.02 39.13 21.05
CA LEU A 168 71.46 40.45 21.38
C LEU A 168 72.11 41.53 20.51
#